data_AF-A0A9C9S908-F1
#
_entry.id   AF-A0A9C9S908-F1
#
_cell.length_a   1.000
_cell.length_b   1.000
_cell.length_c   1.000
_cell.angle_alpha   90.00
_cell.angle_beta   90.00
_cell.angle_gamma   90.00
#
_symmetry.space_group_name_H-M   'P 1'
#
loop_
_entity.id
_entity.type
_entity.pdbx_description
1 polymer ?
#
loop_
_entity_poly.entity_id
_entity_poly.type
_entity_poly.pdbx_seq_one_letter_code
_entity_poly.pdbx_strand_id
1 'polypeptide(L)'
;MRNIKTHKVEQLIMAAVAFFWCFLLWFSSAAFVPTIASKFDLGVKGVALLASSAIWTAPIARPLAGWAADRFGAPKAFVLILVVCGAFSILSAYAETLGPALGMTEYHFLFWARVVVATAGISFVVGIQHVAQWFESE
;
A
#
# COMPACT_ATOMS: atom_id res chain seq x y z
N MET A 1 -27.51 5.04 26.89
CA MET A 1 -27.97 4.64 25.53
C MET A 1 -27.23 5.52 24.52
N ARG A 2 -26.28 4.97 23.77
CA ARG A 2 -25.42 5.71 22.83
C ARG A 2 -26.15 5.82 21.48
N ASN A 3 -26.28 7.03 20.93
CA ASN A 3 -27.10 7.34 19.76
C ASN A 3 -26.47 6.77 18.47
N ILE A 4 -27.11 5.79 17.82
CA ILE A 4 -26.51 4.89 16.80
C ILE A 4 -26.58 5.45 15.36
N LYS A 5 -27.29 6.55 15.10
CA LYS A 5 -27.56 7.01 13.71
C LYS A 5 -26.43 7.82 13.04
N THR A 6 -25.55 8.48 13.80
CA THR A 6 -24.46 9.33 13.25
C THR A 6 -23.17 8.56 12.88
N HIS A 7 -23.04 7.30 13.29
CA HIS A 7 -21.77 6.57 13.22
C HIS A 7 -21.36 6.11 11.81
N LYS A 8 -22.32 5.80 10.92
CA LYS A 8 -22.03 5.20 9.60
C LYS A 8 -21.29 6.17 8.67
N VAL A 9 -21.68 7.44 8.66
CA VAL A 9 -21.03 8.47 7.82
C VAL A 9 -19.62 8.77 8.32
N GLU A 10 -19.43 8.86 9.64
CA GLU A 10 -18.10 9.05 10.24
C GLU A 10 -17.18 7.86 9.92
N GLN A 11 -17.70 6.64 10.03
CA GLN A 11 -16.97 5.42 9.67
C GLN A 11 -16.63 5.37 8.18
N LEU A 12 -17.54 5.81 7.31
CA LEU A 12 -17.29 5.93 5.88
C LEU A 12 -16.18 6.95 5.59
N ILE A 13 -16.21 8.12 6.22
CA ILE A 13 -15.15 9.14 6.07
C ILE A 13 -13.81 8.56 6.54
N MET A 14 -13.76 7.89 7.69
CA MET A 14 -12.52 7.26 8.18
C MET A 14 -12.01 6.18 7.21
N ALA A 15 -12.90 5.32 6.68
CA ALA A 15 -12.53 4.32 5.70
C ALA A 15 -12.04 4.95 4.39
N ALA A 16 -12.68 6.02 3.92
CA ALA A 16 -12.28 6.76 2.72
C ALA A 16 -10.91 7.42 2.90
N VAL A 17 -10.63 8.02 4.06
CA VAL A 17 -9.32 8.61 4.39
C VAL A 17 -8.24 7.53 4.47
N ALA A 18 -8.51 6.40 5.13
CA ALA A 18 -7.57 5.29 5.20
C ALA A 18 -7.25 4.73 3.80
N PHE A 19 -8.29 4.57 2.98
CA PHE A 19 -8.18 4.11 1.61
C PHE A 19 -7.40 5.10 0.72
N PHE A 20 -7.65 6.40 0.85
CA PHE A 20 -6.90 7.45 0.18
C PHE A 20 -5.40 7.36 0.49
N TRP A 21 -5.03 7.23 1.77
CA TRP A 21 -3.62 7.09 2.15
C TRP A 21 -2.97 5.82 1.60
N CYS A 22 -3.70 4.70 1.57
CA CYS A 22 -3.20 3.46 0.96
C CYS A 22 -2.95 3.66 -0.55
N PHE A 23 -3.86 4.31 -1.27
CA PHE A 23 -3.71 4.60 -2.69
C PHE A 23 -2.57 5.57 -2.97
N LEU A 24 -2.45 6.61 -2.16
CA LEU A 24 -1.35 7.57 -2.26
C LEU A 24 0.00 6.86 -2.06
N LEU A 25 0.11 5.98 -1.07
CA LEU A 25 1.34 5.20 -0.84
C LEU A 25 1.62 4.26 -2.02
N TRP A 26 0.60 3.57 -2.54
CA TRP A 26 0.74 2.64 -3.66
C TRP A 26 1.34 3.32 -4.89
N PHE A 27 0.89 4.54 -5.22
CA PHE A 27 1.38 5.28 -6.38
C PHE A 27 2.45 6.34 -6.05
N SER A 28 2.93 6.40 -4.81
CA SER A 28 3.83 7.46 -4.32
C SER A 28 5.11 7.62 -5.15
N SER A 29 5.65 6.54 -5.72
CA SER A 29 6.87 6.59 -6.54
C SER A 29 6.61 6.83 -8.03
N ALA A 30 5.37 6.76 -8.49
CA ALA A 30 5.05 6.88 -9.93
C ALA A 30 5.45 8.25 -10.48
N ALA A 31 5.23 9.32 -9.71
CA ALA A 31 5.62 10.68 -10.09
C ALA A 31 7.15 10.89 -10.14
N PHE A 32 7.92 10.06 -9.44
CA PHE A 32 9.37 10.21 -9.32
C PHE A 32 10.15 9.23 -10.20
N VAL A 33 9.48 8.44 -11.04
CA VAL A 33 10.13 7.46 -11.93
C VAL A 33 11.25 8.08 -12.77
N PRO A 34 11.09 9.27 -13.41
CA PRO A 34 12.18 9.88 -14.17
C PRO A 34 13.42 10.20 -13.33
N THR A 35 13.21 10.71 -12.10
CA THR A 35 14.29 11.03 -11.16
C THR A 35 14.97 9.77 -10.63
N ILE A 36 14.21 8.71 -10.36
CA ILE A 36 14.76 7.41 -9.94
C ILE A 36 15.58 6.81 -11.09
N ALA A 37 15.07 6.90 -12.32
CA ALA A 37 15.75 6.40 -13.51
C ALA A 37 17.08 7.10 -13.74
N SER A 38 17.14 8.43 -13.64
CA SER A 38 18.40 9.16 -13.78
C SER A 38 19.38 8.88 -12.63
N LYS A 39 18.88 8.75 -11.39
CA LYS A 39 19.72 8.46 -10.22
C LYS A 39 20.44 7.11 -10.30
N PHE A 40 19.75 6.08 -10.77
CA PHE A 40 20.27 4.71 -10.83
C PHE A 40 20.67 4.27 -12.25
N ASP A 41 20.78 5.21 -13.20
CA ASP A 41 21.09 4.96 -14.61
C ASP A 41 20.24 3.84 -15.24
N LEU A 42 18.92 3.87 -14.96
CA LEU A 42 18.00 2.84 -15.43
C LEU A 42 17.64 3.07 -16.90
N GLY A 43 17.98 2.11 -17.74
CA GLY A 43 17.40 2.02 -19.08
C GLY A 43 15.90 1.65 -19.05
N VAL A 44 15.27 1.65 -20.23
CA VAL A 44 13.83 1.38 -20.41
C VAL A 44 13.37 0.09 -19.72
N LYS A 45 14.19 -0.97 -19.78
CA LYS A 45 13.89 -2.25 -19.12
C LYS A 45 13.85 -2.13 -17.59
N GLY A 46 14.77 -1.38 -17.00
CA GLY A 46 14.82 -1.18 -15.54
C GLY A 46 13.64 -0.34 -15.04
N VAL A 47 13.24 0.68 -15.81
CA VAL A 47 12.04 1.47 -15.52
C VAL A 47 10.78 0.62 -15.64
N ALA A 48 10.65 -0.19 -16.68
CA ALA A 48 9.52 -1.10 -16.84
C ALA A 48 9.44 -2.13 -15.71
N LEU A 49 10.58 -2.67 -15.28
CA LEU A 49 10.66 -3.58 -14.15
C LEU A 49 10.21 -2.89 -12.85
N LEU A 50 10.72 -1.70 -12.56
CA LEU A 50 10.30 -0.89 -11.41
C LEU A 50 8.80 -0.59 -11.45
N ALA A 51 8.25 -0.19 -12.59
CA ALA A 51 6.81 0.07 -12.74
C ALA A 51 5.98 -1.19 -12.50
N SER A 52 6.45 -2.36 -12.96
CA SER A 52 5.76 -3.64 -12.75
C SER A 52 5.69 -4.04 -11.28
N SER A 53 6.63 -3.61 -10.43
CA SER A 53 6.65 -3.93 -8.99
C SER A 53 5.33 -3.59 -8.28
N ALA A 54 4.60 -2.58 -8.78
CA ALA A 54 3.32 -2.12 -8.25
C ALA A 54 2.21 -3.19 -8.26
N ILE A 55 2.35 -4.27 -9.04
CA ILE A 55 1.31 -5.30 -9.18
C ILE A 55 1.76 -6.71 -8.76
N TRP A 56 3.04 -6.93 -8.45
CA TRP A 56 3.57 -8.27 -8.19
C TRP A 56 2.91 -8.97 -7.01
N THR A 57 2.63 -8.21 -5.95
CA THR A 57 2.06 -8.75 -4.71
C THR A 57 0.55 -8.90 -4.76
N ALA A 58 -0.13 -8.19 -5.66
CA ALA A 58 -1.59 -8.09 -5.68
C ALA A 58 -2.32 -9.45 -5.85
N PRO A 59 -1.92 -10.36 -6.76
CA PRO A 59 -2.65 -11.62 -6.97
C PRO A 59 -2.74 -12.51 -5.72
N ILE A 60 -1.66 -12.59 -4.95
CA ILE A 60 -1.57 -13.46 -3.76
C ILE A 60 -2.08 -12.73 -2.52
N ALA A 61 -1.71 -11.47 -2.35
CA ALA A 61 -2.01 -10.73 -1.14
C ALA A 61 -3.49 -10.31 -1.04
N ARG A 62 -4.21 -10.20 -2.16
CA ARG A 62 -5.64 -9.82 -2.17
C ARG A 62 -6.55 -10.87 -1.50
N PRO A 63 -6.52 -12.17 -1.87
CA PRO A 63 -7.28 -13.20 -1.14
C PRO A 63 -6.91 -13.28 0.35
N LEU A 64 -5.62 -13.16 0.67
CA LEU A 64 -5.14 -13.21 2.05
C LEU A 64 -5.63 -12.01 2.87
N ALA A 65 -5.62 -10.81 2.28
CA ALA A 65 -6.12 -9.60 2.92
C ALA A 65 -7.64 -9.66 3.15
N GLY A 66 -8.40 -10.21 2.19
CA GLY A 66 -9.83 -10.47 2.35
C GLY A 66 -10.10 -11.38 3.55
N TRP A 67 -9.49 -12.57 3.55
CA TRP A 67 -9.61 -13.52 4.66
C TRP A 67 -9.17 -12.91 6.01
N ALA A 68 -8.07 -12.15 6.02
CA ALA A 68 -7.58 -11.51 7.24
C ALA A 68 -8.55 -10.40 7.73
N ALA A 69 -9.13 -9.62 6.82
CA ALA A 69 -10.13 -8.62 7.17
C ALA A 69 -11.40 -9.26 7.74
N ASP A 70 -11.84 -10.38 7.17
CA ASP A 70 -13.00 -11.14 7.68
C ASP A 70 -12.73 -11.68 9.09
N ARG A 71 -11.51 -12.16 9.36
CA ARG A 71 -11.15 -12.76 10.66
C ARG A 71 -10.80 -11.74 11.75
N PHE A 72 -10.09 -10.67 11.41
CA PHE A 72 -9.52 -9.73 12.38
C PHE A 72 -10.22 -8.36 12.39
N GLY A 73 -11.07 -8.09 11.40
CA GLY A 73 -11.77 -6.82 11.20
C GLY A 73 -11.00 -5.86 10.30
N ALA A 74 -11.73 -5.20 9.41
CA ALA A 74 -11.16 -4.26 8.43
C ALA A 74 -10.36 -3.09 9.03
N PRO A 75 -10.74 -2.45 10.16
CA PRO A 75 -9.96 -1.35 10.72
C PRO A 75 -8.52 -1.77 11.08
N LYS A 76 -8.35 -2.97 11.65
CA LYS A 76 -7.02 -3.51 12.00
C LYS A 76 -6.21 -3.83 10.75
N ALA A 77 -6.85 -4.36 9.72
CA ALA A 77 -6.22 -4.62 8.44
C ALA A 77 -5.71 -3.32 7.78
N PHE A 78 -6.53 -2.26 7.75
CA PHE A 78 -6.11 -0.95 7.25
C PHE A 78 -4.92 -0.37 8.02
N VAL A 79 -4.95 -0.42 9.35
CA VAL A 79 -3.84 0.08 10.19
C VAL A 79 -2.56 -0.71 9.89
N LEU A 80 -2.64 -2.04 9.83
CA LEU A 80 -1.48 -2.88 9.54
C LEU A 80 -0.88 -2.54 8.16
N ILE A 81 -1.73 -2.43 7.14
CA ILE A 81 -1.31 -2.05 5.79
C ILE A 81 -0.59 -0.69 5.81
N LEU A 82 -1.20 0.32 6.44
CA LEU A 82 -0.65 1.68 6.50
C LEU A 82 0.68 1.73 7.27
N VAL A 83 0.78 1.04 8.41
CA VAL A 83 2.01 1.00 9.22
C VAL A 83 3.14 0.33 8.44
N VAL A 84 2.89 -0.85 7.87
CA VAL A 84 3.92 -1.58 7.11
C VAL A 84 4.33 -0.80 5.86
N CYS A 85 3.37 -0.38 5.04
CA CYS A 85 3.68 0.35 3.80
C CYS A 85 4.29 1.72 4.09
N GLY A 86 3.80 2.43 5.11
CA GLY A 86 4.37 3.71 5.54
C GLY A 86 5.81 3.57 6.02
N ALA A 87 6.10 2.57 6.85
CA ALA A 87 7.45 2.28 7.32
C ALA A 87 8.40 1.99 6.15
N PHE A 88 8.02 1.10 5.21
CA PHE A 88 8.85 0.79 4.04
C PHE A 88 8.99 1.98 3.08
N SER A 89 7.98 2.85 3.01
CA SER A 89 8.08 4.09 2.24
C SER A 89 9.15 5.02 2.81
N ILE A 90 9.19 5.16 4.15
CA ILE A 90 10.24 5.93 4.86
C ILE A 90 11.61 5.25 4.69
N LEU A 91 11.70 3.93 4.87
CA LEU A 91 12.95 3.17 4.70
C LEU A 91 13.55 3.35 3.31
N SER A 92 12.72 3.51 2.27
CA SER A 92 13.20 3.75 0.90
C SER A 92 14.05 5.03 0.77
N ALA A 93 13.87 6.02 1.64
CA ALA A 93 14.71 7.22 1.66
C ALA A 93 16.16 6.92 2.10
N TYR A 94 16.37 5.82 2.81
CA TYR A 94 17.67 5.37 3.32
C TYR A 94 18.30 4.26 2.45
N ALA A 95 17.92 4.16 1.18
CA ALA A 95 18.43 3.13 0.28
C ALA A 95 19.96 3.14 0.14
N GLU A 96 20.58 4.32 0.20
CA GLU A 96 22.04 4.53 0.13
C GLU A 96 22.78 3.92 1.32
N THR A 97 22.15 3.84 2.48
CA THR A 97 22.79 3.33 3.72
C THR A 97 22.34 1.90 4.04
N LEU A 98 21.03 1.63 3.98
CA LEU A 98 20.47 0.32 4.33
C LEU A 98 20.72 -0.74 3.26
N GLY A 99 20.78 -0.35 1.98
CA GLY A 99 21.08 -1.29 0.90
C GLY A 99 22.43 -1.97 1.11
N PRO A 100 23.54 -1.21 1.15
CA PRO A 100 24.86 -1.77 1.39
C PRO A 100 24.98 -2.51 2.73
N ALA A 101 24.32 -2.02 3.78
CA ALA A 101 24.32 -2.68 5.09
C ALA A 101 23.68 -4.09 5.06
N LEU A 102 22.74 -4.33 4.14
CA LEU A 102 22.11 -5.63 3.92
C LEU A 102 22.76 -6.43 2.78
N GLY A 103 23.92 -5.99 2.27
CA GLY A 103 24.64 -6.66 1.18
C GLY A 103 23.95 -6.56 -0.18
N MET A 104 23.09 -5.56 -0.38
CA MET A 104 22.36 -5.32 -1.63
C MET A 104 22.71 -3.96 -2.22
N THR A 105 22.49 -3.80 -3.53
CA THR A 105 22.65 -2.48 -4.17
C THR A 105 21.54 -1.54 -3.72
N GLU A 106 21.81 -0.24 -3.74
CA GLU A 106 20.84 0.81 -3.37
C GLU A 106 19.54 0.69 -4.17
N TYR A 107 19.66 0.42 -5.48
CA TYR A 107 18.51 0.20 -6.35
C TYR A 107 17.71 -1.04 -5.96
N HIS A 108 18.35 -2.18 -5.66
CA HIS A 108 17.64 -3.39 -5.25
C HIS A 108 16.90 -3.19 -3.93
N PHE A 109 17.51 -2.49 -2.96
CA PHE A 109 16.84 -2.14 -1.71
C PHE A 109 15.58 -1.30 -1.99
N LEU A 110 15.72 -0.24 -2.80
CA LEU A 110 14.59 0.61 -3.19
C LEU A 110 13.51 -0.19 -3.92
N PHE A 111 13.89 -1.03 -4.88
CA PHE A 111 12.96 -1.88 -5.64
C PHE A 111 12.15 -2.81 -4.73
N TRP A 112 12.78 -3.54 -3.83
CA TRP A 112 12.08 -4.44 -2.91
C TRP A 112 11.23 -3.69 -1.90
N ALA A 113 11.70 -2.54 -1.42
CA ALA A 113 10.87 -1.66 -0.59
C ALA A 113 9.62 -1.20 -1.35
N ARG A 114 9.72 -0.90 -2.65
CA ARG A 114 8.55 -0.57 -3.50
C ARG A 114 7.61 -1.75 -3.70
N VAL A 115 8.12 -2.97 -3.84
CA VAL A 115 7.28 -4.20 -3.87
C VAL A 115 6.45 -4.33 -2.58
N VAL A 116 7.04 -4.03 -1.41
CA VAL A 116 6.32 -4.05 -0.14
C VAL A 116 5.30 -2.91 -0.07
N VAL A 117 5.69 -1.67 -0.42
CA VAL A 117 4.77 -0.51 -0.44
C VAL A 117 3.59 -0.75 -1.40
N ALA A 118 3.82 -1.47 -2.51
CA ALA A 118 2.77 -1.83 -3.46
C ALA A 118 1.67 -2.72 -2.86
N THR A 119 1.95 -3.41 -1.75
CA THR A 119 0.91 -4.15 -1.01
C THR A 119 -0.17 -3.22 -0.44
N ALA A 120 0.06 -1.90 -0.36
CA ALA A 120 -1.00 -0.95 -0.04
C ALA A 120 -2.22 -1.08 -0.98
N GLY A 121 -2.03 -1.55 -2.22
CA GLY A 121 -3.11 -1.84 -3.17
C GLY A 121 -4.08 -2.96 -2.74
N ILE A 122 -3.74 -3.79 -1.74
CA ILE A 122 -4.67 -4.80 -1.19
C ILE A 122 -5.78 -4.19 -0.35
N SER A 123 -5.60 -2.94 0.10
CA SER A 123 -6.61 -2.16 0.80
C SER A 123 -7.95 -2.04 0.03
N PHE A 124 -7.92 -2.23 -1.30
CA PHE A 124 -9.11 -2.31 -2.16
C PHE A 124 -10.06 -3.43 -1.75
N VAL A 125 -9.53 -4.61 -1.45
CA VAL A 125 -10.34 -5.77 -1.05
C VAL A 125 -10.94 -5.53 0.33
N VAL A 126 -10.14 -4.97 1.25
CA VAL A 126 -10.55 -4.67 2.61
C VAL A 126 -11.64 -3.58 2.63
N GLY A 127 -11.43 -2.49 1.89
CA GLY A 127 -12.31 -1.33 1.89
C GLY A 127 -13.68 -1.60 1.29
N ILE A 128 -13.72 -2.21 0.10
CA ILE A 128 -14.99 -2.45 -0.61
C ILE A 128 -15.88 -3.39 0.19
N GLN A 129 -15.33 -4.52 0.67
CA GLN A 129 -16.10 -5.49 1.45
C GLN A 129 -16.63 -4.85 2.74
N HIS A 130 -15.81 -4.05 3.42
CA HIS A 130 -16.20 -3.43 4.67
C HIS A 130 -17.33 -2.41 4.52
N VAL A 131 -17.25 -1.54 3.49
CA VAL A 131 -18.27 -0.51 3.25
C VAL A 131 -19.56 -1.11 2.68
N ALA A 132 -19.45 -2.13 1.81
CA ALA A 132 -20.61 -2.78 1.20
C ALA A 132 -21.54 -3.45 2.24
N GLN A 133 -21.02 -3.83 3.41
CA GLN A 133 -21.82 -4.42 4.50
C GLN A 133 -22.67 -3.39 5.27
N TRP A 134 -22.44 -2.08 5.10
CA TRP A 134 -23.09 -1.05 5.92
C TRP A 134 -24.37 -0.49 5.32
N PHE A 135 -24.52 -0.59 4.00
CA PHE A 135 -25.61 0.00 3.24
C PHE A 135 -26.38 -1.12 2.54
N GLU A 136 -27.71 -1.09 2.65
CA GLU A 136 -28.58 -2.02 1.95
C GLU A 136 -28.60 -1.67 0.46
N SER A 137 -28.76 -2.69 -0.39
CA SER A 137 -28.99 -2.48 -1.82
C SER A 137 -30.38 -1.87 -2.00
N GLU A 138 -30.45 -0.69 -2.64
CA GLU A 138 -31.73 -0.11 -3.11
C GLU A 138 -32.38 -0.99 -4.19
#